data_AF-A0A8H8WPE2-F1
#
_entry.id   AF-A0A8H8WPE2-F1
#
_cell.length_a   1.000
_cell.length_b   1.000
_cell.length_c   1.000
_cell.angle_alpha   90.00
_cell.angle_beta   90.00
_cell.angle_gamma   90.00
#
_symmetry.space_group_name_H-M   'P 1'
#
loop_
_entity.id
_entity.type
_entity.pdbx_description
1 polymer ?
#
loop_
_entity_poly.entity_id
_entity_poly.type
_entity_poly.pdbx_seq_one_letter_code
_entity_poly.pdbx_strand_id
1 'polypeptide(L)' 'MDRETRRIPRLPMRYALLILALLAPTALLAQAGPAPDPAEGRKVCEAKADRSGITGDNRATYLRECEAGERLVRGTAPR' A
#
# COMPACT_ATOMS: atom_id res chain seq x y z
N MET A 1 44.92 13.07 30.16
CA MET A 1 44.50 11.97 31.06
C MET A 1 43.09 12.35 31.47
N ASP A 2 42.03 11.74 30.94
CA ASP A 2 41.70 10.35 31.23
C ASP A 2 40.92 9.65 30.11
N ARG A 3 41.30 8.40 29.87
CA ARG A 3 40.67 7.46 28.93
C ARG A 3 39.45 6.88 29.61
N GLU A 4 38.27 7.45 29.36
CA GLU A 4 37.00 6.84 29.72
C GLU A 4 36.86 5.53 28.93
N THR A 5 37.19 4.47 29.65
CA THR A 5 37.34 3.11 29.19
C THR A 5 35.93 2.59 28.88
N ARG A 6 35.50 2.73 27.62
CA ARG A 6 34.28 2.07 27.11
C ARG A 6 34.46 0.57 27.32
N ARG A 7 33.87 0.04 28.39
CA ARG A 7 33.70 -1.39 28.61
C ARG A 7 32.81 -1.90 27.49
N ILE A 8 33.43 -2.35 26.41
CA ILE A 8 32.78 -3.16 25.39
C ILE A 8 32.63 -4.55 26.01
N PRO A 9 31.41 -5.03 26.32
CA PRO A 9 31.24 -6.42 26.71
C PRO A 9 31.68 -7.29 25.53
N ARG A 10 32.67 -8.16 25.75
CA ARG A 10 33.08 -9.18 24.77
C ARG A 10 31.95 -10.20 24.64
N LEU A 11 30.99 -9.92 23.76
CA LEU A 11 30.01 -10.92 23.33
C LEU A 11 30.77 -12.08 22.66
N PRO A 12 30.41 -13.36 22.92
CA PRO A 12 31.09 -14.48 22.29
C PRO A 12 30.90 -14.41 20.77
N MET A 13 31.93 -14.73 19.99
CA MET A 13 31.95 -14.68 18.51
C MET A 13 30.76 -15.42 17.87
N ARG A 14 30.22 -16.42 18.57
CA ARG A 14 29.01 -17.18 18.21
C ARG A 14 27.73 -16.34 18.28
N TYR A 15 27.62 -15.47 19.29
CA TYR A 15 26.48 -14.55 19.44
C TYR A 15 26.56 -13.37 18.46
N ALA A 16 27.76 -12.91 18.09
CA ALA A 16 27.94 -11.90 17.07
C ALA A 16 27.42 -12.35 15.69
N LEU A 17 27.63 -13.63 15.34
CA LEU A 17 27.11 -14.23 14.11
C LEU A 17 25.58 -14.39 14.14
N LEU A 18 25.00 -14.74 15.29
CA LEU A 18 23.55 -14.87 15.44
C LEU A 18 22.83 -13.52 15.35
N ILE A 19 23.42 -12.45 15.91
CA ILE A 19 22.84 -11.10 15.84
C ILE A 19 22.88 -10.55 14.40
N LEU A 20 23.89 -10.91 13.61
CA LEU A 20 24.00 -10.50 12.20
C LEU A 20 22.94 -11.16 11.29
N ALA A 21 22.47 -12.36 11.65
CA ALA A 21 21.40 -13.06 10.93
C ALA A 21 20.00 -12.46 11.19
N LEU A 22 19.80 -11.74 12.32
CA LEU A 22 18.53 -11.05 12.62
C LEU A 22 18.36 -9.73 11.86
N LEU A 23 19.40 -9.23 11.21
CA LEU A 23 19.37 -7.98 10.44
C LEU A 23 19.06 -8.18 8.96
N ALA A 24 18.60 -9.38 8.55
CA ALA A 24 18.04 -9.56 7.23
C ALA A 24 16.84 -8.61 7.08
N PRO A 25 16.91 -7.58 6.21
CA PRO A 25 15.70 -6.89 5.82
C PRO A 25 14.92 -7.94 5.04
N THR A 26 13.84 -8.46 5.63
CA THR A 26 12.76 -9.02 4.85
C THR A 26 12.33 -7.91 3.91
N ALA A 27 12.91 -7.88 2.71
CA ALA A 27 12.39 -7.15 1.58
C ALA A 27 11.00 -7.75 1.39
N LEU A 28 10.03 -7.12 2.06
CA LEU A 28 8.62 -7.41 1.95
C LEU A 28 8.35 -7.30 0.45
N LEU A 29 8.23 -8.45 -0.21
CA LEU A 29 7.74 -8.51 -1.57
C LEU A 29 6.41 -7.78 -1.51
N ALA A 30 6.40 -6.55 -2.02
CA ALA A 30 5.18 -5.82 -2.28
C ALA A 30 4.45 -6.65 -3.33
N GLN A 31 3.64 -7.60 -2.85
CA GLN A 31 2.80 -8.42 -3.68
C GLN A 31 1.81 -7.43 -4.29
N ALA A 32 2.08 -7.03 -5.52
CA ALA A 32 1.14 -6.31 -6.34
C ALA A 32 -0.03 -7.26 -6.55
N GLY A 33 -0.94 -7.29 -5.56
CA GLY A 33 -2.21 -7.98 -5.67
C GLY A 33 -2.90 -7.50 -6.95
N PRO A 34 -3.69 -8.37 -7.57
CA PRO A 34 -4.25 -8.15 -8.91
C PRO A 34 -4.80 -6.73 -9.01
N ALA A 35 -4.41 -6.03 -10.08
CA ALA A 35 -4.90 -4.70 -10.36
C ALA A 35 -6.43 -4.75 -10.32
N PRO A 36 -7.07 -3.81 -9.61
CA PRO A 36 -8.50 -3.88 -9.43
C PRO A 36 -9.21 -3.84 -10.77
N ASP A 37 -10.23 -4.68 -10.92
CA ASP A 37 -10.95 -4.82 -12.18
C ASP A 37 -11.61 -3.47 -12.55
N PRO A 38 -11.29 -2.90 -13.73
CA PRO A 38 -11.88 -1.64 -14.18
C PRO A 38 -13.40 -1.75 -14.39
N ALA A 39 -13.92 -2.95 -14.70
CA ALA A 39 -15.36 -3.18 -14.84
C ALA A 39 -16.11 -3.05 -13.51
N GLU A 40 -15.49 -3.39 -12.38
CA GLU A 40 -16.10 -3.27 -11.05
C GLU A 40 -16.36 -1.79 -10.69
N GLY A 41 -15.42 -0.90 -11.03
CA GLY A 41 -15.58 0.54 -10.79
C GLY A 41 -16.70 1.17 -11.60
N ARG A 42 -16.80 0.78 -12.87
CA ARG A 42 -17.86 1.27 -13.75
C ARG A 42 -19.25 0.90 -13.22
N LYS A 43 -19.47 -0.33 -12.76
CA LYS A 43 -20.76 -0.77 -12.18
C LYS A 43 -21.16 0.06 -10.96
N VAL A 44 -20.20 0.36 -10.07
CA VAL A 44 -20.45 1.22 -8.89
C VAL A 44 -20.86 2.62 -9.31
N CYS A 45 -20.19 3.16 -10.34
CA CYS A 45 -20.48 4.50 -10.87
C CYS A 45 -21.83 4.56 -11.59
N GLU A 46 -22.20 3.55 -12.37
CA GLU A 46 -23.52 3.44 -12.98
C GLU A 46 -24.62 3.40 -11.92
N ALA A 47 -24.47 2.58 -10.88
CA ALA A 47 -25.43 2.49 -9.78
C ALA A 47 -25.55 3.80 -8.98
N LYS A 48 -24.43 4.53 -8.76
CA LYS A 48 -24.50 5.86 -8.14
C LYS A 48 -25.21 6.87 -9.05
N ALA A 49 -24.90 6.88 -10.36
CA ALA A 49 -25.56 7.76 -11.32
C ALA A 49 -27.07 7.54 -11.33
N ASP A 50 -27.51 6.27 -11.37
CA ASP A 50 -28.92 5.90 -11.38
C ASP A 50 -29.64 6.34 -10.10
N ARG A 51 -29.06 6.06 -8.93
CA ARG A 51 -29.62 6.50 -7.64
C ARG A 51 -29.70 8.02 -7.51
N SER A 52 -28.76 8.73 -8.12
CA SER A 52 -28.72 10.20 -8.11
C SER A 52 -29.52 10.83 -9.26
N GLY A 53 -30.16 10.04 -10.11
CA GLY A 53 -30.93 10.54 -11.25
C GLY A 53 -30.10 11.22 -12.34
N ILE A 54 -28.79 10.94 -12.39
CA ILE A 54 -27.87 11.54 -13.37
C ILE A 54 -28.06 10.84 -14.72
N THR A 55 -28.59 11.60 -15.68
CA THR A 55 -28.94 11.12 -17.02
C THR A 55 -28.42 12.08 -18.09
N GLY A 56 -28.54 11.70 -19.37
CA GLY A 56 -28.12 12.52 -20.51
C GLY A 56 -26.62 12.81 -20.52
N ASP A 57 -26.24 13.98 -21.02
CA ASP A 57 -24.83 14.37 -21.18
C ASP A 57 -24.05 14.45 -19.85
N ASN A 58 -24.76 14.76 -18.76
CA ASN A 58 -24.18 14.80 -17.42
C ASN A 58 -23.72 13.40 -16.95
N ARG A 59 -24.33 12.34 -17.47
CA ARG A 59 -23.97 10.96 -17.11
C ARG A 59 -22.57 10.60 -17.58
N ALA A 60 -22.21 10.98 -18.82
CA ALA A 60 -20.89 10.67 -19.36
C ALA A 60 -19.76 11.35 -18.56
N THR A 61 -19.96 12.62 -18.22
CA THR A 61 -19.01 13.36 -17.36
C THR A 61 -18.95 12.75 -15.97
N TYR A 62 -20.10 12.45 -15.36
CA TYR A 62 -20.15 11.83 -14.04
C TYR A 62 -19.41 10.48 -13.99
N LEU A 63 -19.61 9.62 -14.98
CA LEU A 63 -18.96 8.31 -15.04
C LEU A 63 -17.43 8.45 -15.11
N ARG A 64 -16.90 9.38 -15.92
CA ARG A 64 -15.45 9.62 -16.01
C ARG A 64 -14.85 10.03 -14.66
N GLU A 65 -15.46 11.02 -14.00
CA GLU A 65 -14.97 11.52 -12.72
C GLU A 65 -15.12 10.48 -11.61
N CYS A 66 -16.25 9.76 -11.59
CA CYS A 66 -16.49 8.69 -10.64
C CYS A 66 -15.48 7.55 -10.79
N GLU A 67 -15.22 7.07 -12.01
CA GLU A 67 -14.25 5.99 -12.26
C GLU A 67 -12.83 6.41 -11.86
N ALA A 68 -12.45 7.68 -12.11
CA ALA A 68 -11.18 8.22 -11.65
C ALA A 68 -11.09 8.21 -10.11
N GLY A 69 -12.14 8.62 -9.42
CA GLY A 69 -12.22 8.58 -7.96
C GLY A 69 -12.16 7.16 -7.38
N GLU A 70 -12.90 6.22 -7.97
CA GLU A 70 -12.92 4.82 -7.53
C GLU A 70 -11.54 4.15 -7.68
N ARG A 71 -10.76 4.54 -8.71
CA ARG A 71 -9.37 4.08 -8.88
C ARG A 71 -8.46 4.55 -7.75
N LEU A 72 -8.63 5.78 -7.29
CA LEU A 72 -7.85 6.34 -6.17
C LEU A 72 -8.17 5.62 -4.87
N VAL A 73 -9.46 5.42 -4.57
CA VAL A 73 -9.93 4.72 -3.35
C VAL A 73 -9.40 3.28 -3.29
N ARG A 74 -9.40 2.57 -4.42
CA ARG A 74 -8.88 1.20 -4.47
C ARG A 74 -7.36 1.12 -4.42
N GLY A 75 -6.66 2.16 -4.91
CA GLY A 75 -5.21 2.25 -4.79
C GLY A 75 -4.74 2.53 -3.36
N THR A 76 -5.59 3.14 -2.53
CA THR A 76 -5.31 3.43 -1.11
C THR A 76 -5.88 2.40 -0.14
N ALA A 77 -6.68 1.45 -0.61
CA ALA A 77 -7.18 0.36 0.22
C ALA A 77 -6.02 -0.59 0.61
N PRO A 78 -5.86 -0.92 1.90
CA PRO A 78 -4.89 -1.94 2.32
C PRO A 78 -5.26 -3.28 1.68
N ARG A 79 -4.28 -3.92 1.03
CA ARG A 79 -4.43 -5.23 0.39
C ARG A 79 -4.36 -6.37 1.40
#